data_AF-A0A3M0ADW9-F1
#
_entry.id   AF-A0A3M0ADW9-F1
#
_cell.length_a   1.000
_cell.length_b   1.000
_cell.length_c   1.000
_cell.angle_alpha   90.00
_cell.angle_beta   90.00
_cell.angle_gamma   90.00
#
_symmetry.space_group_name_H-M   'P 1'
#
loop_
_entity.id
_entity.type
_entity.pdbx_description
1 polymer ?
#
loop_
_entity_poly.entity_id
_entity_poly.type
_entity_poly.pdbx_seq_one_letter_code
_entity_poly.pdbx_strand_id
1 'polypeptide(L)'
;MSREAEVSSHKLMKLKILVDMDDTIANYSEAFSRARRAVPGIQYPQSQVDFFRNLDPIAGAVRCVEELIEEGHDVWFLTAPSVYNPLSYMEKRIWIEKHFGLNMAHKMIIAYNKSMIEGDVLIDDGTVHGQCEFRGIWLRYGSSSYGSWDELVREVRAISVEGVERSSSHAKRAHDTKRRFACCPFCGASVEFWSAFPFTACESCAERATDENGRSVDYYNTHISGGLEGRYSDTNEVYSADYCFIDGTECVAVDTRLGGPAICVCVGKHA
;
A
#
# COMPACT_ATOMS: atom_id res chain seq x y z
N MET A 1 -25.07 -15.63 -39.33
CA MET A 1 -24.73 -16.75 -38.43
C MET A 1 -23.34 -17.20 -38.82
N SER A 2 -22.26 -17.07 -38.05
CA SER A 2 -22.03 -16.60 -36.69
C SER A 2 -20.60 -16.05 -36.69
N ARG A 3 -20.44 -14.80 -36.22
CA ARG A 3 -19.13 -14.24 -35.84
C ARG A 3 -18.84 -14.81 -34.45
N GLU A 4 -18.04 -15.88 -34.38
CA GLU A 4 -17.38 -16.24 -33.13
C GLU A 4 -16.02 -15.56 -33.11
N ALA A 5 -15.87 -14.69 -32.11
CA ALA A 5 -14.71 -13.85 -31.90
C ALA A 5 -13.51 -14.73 -31.57
N GLU A 6 -12.50 -14.67 -32.43
CA GLU A 6 -11.14 -15.11 -32.15
C GLU A 6 -10.58 -14.14 -31.09
N VAL A 7 -10.79 -14.45 -29.81
CA VAL A 7 -10.19 -13.73 -28.69
C VAL A 7 -8.70 -14.04 -28.73
N SER A 8 -7.93 -13.09 -29.27
CA SER A 8 -6.47 -13.10 -29.28
C SER A 8 -5.93 -13.43 -27.89
N SER A 9 -5.29 -14.59 -27.76
CA SER A 9 -4.56 -15.05 -26.58
C SER A 9 -3.34 -14.15 -26.36
N HIS A 10 -3.56 -13.00 -25.71
CA HIS A 10 -2.48 -12.16 -25.24
C HIS A 10 -1.80 -12.89 -24.08
N LYS A 11 -0.54 -13.28 -24.26
CA LYS A 11 0.25 -14.02 -23.27
C LYS A 11 0.49 -13.14 -22.04
N LEU A 12 -0.30 -13.29 -20.97
CA LEU A 12 -0.14 -12.58 -19.69
C LEU A 12 1.21 -12.88 -19.03
N MET A 13 1.89 -11.85 -18.51
CA MET A 13 3.11 -12.01 -17.71
C MET A 13 2.75 -12.62 -16.36
N LYS A 14 3.45 -13.70 -15.97
CA LYS A 14 3.27 -14.26 -14.62
C LYS A 14 4.02 -13.39 -13.62
N LEU A 15 3.26 -12.83 -12.69
CA LEU A 15 3.75 -11.96 -11.62
C LEU A 15 4.00 -12.79 -10.35
N LYS A 16 5.01 -12.41 -9.57
CA LYS A 16 5.17 -12.81 -8.18
C LYS A 16 4.38 -11.85 -7.29
N ILE A 17 3.31 -12.36 -6.69
CA ILE A 17 2.35 -11.56 -5.92
C ILE A 17 2.47 -11.95 -4.45
N LEU A 18 2.71 -10.96 -3.60
CA LEU A 18 2.75 -11.11 -2.15
C LEU A 18 1.41 -10.63 -1.58
N VAL A 19 0.75 -11.45 -0.77
CA VAL A 19 -0.58 -11.17 -0.22
C VAL A 19 -0.51 -11.16 1.30
N ASP A 20 -0.88 -10.04 1.93
CA ASP A 20 -1.00 -9.98 3.39
C ASP A 20 -2.17 -10.82 3.93
N MET A 21 -2.11 -11.13 5.22
CA MET A 21 -3.12 -11.88 5.93
C MET A 21 -4.16 -11.01 6.64
N ASP A 22 -3.74 -10.26 7.65
CA ASP A 22 -4.66 -9.67 8.63
C ASP A 22 -5.28 -8.42 8.02
N ASP A 23 -6.60 -8.33 7.99
CA ASP A 23 -7.37 -7.27 7.35
C ASP A 23 -7.15 -7.11 5.83
N THR A 24 -6.44 -8.07 5.21
CA THR A 24 -6.32 -8.23 3.74
C THR A 24 -7.05 -9.47 3.20
N ILE A 25 -6.83 -10.67 3.76
CA ILE A 25 -7.61 -11.90 3.43
C ILE A 25 -8.35 -12.49 4.63
N ALA A 26 -8.01 -12.10 5.86
CA ALA A 26 -8.61 -12.58 7.11
C ALA A 26 -9.07 -11.39 7.97
N ASN A 27 -10.32 -11.37 8.44
CA ASN A 27 -10.91 -10.24 9.18
C ASN A 27 -10.40 -10.14 10.62
N TYR A 28 -9.19 -9.62 10.81
CA TYR A 28 -8.56 -9.43 12.12
C TYR A 28 -9.31 -8.38 12.95
N SER A 29 -9.55 -7.20 12.38
CA SER A 29 -10.16 -6.05 13.09
C SER A 29 -11.58 -6.36 13.55
N GLU A 30 -12.38 -7.07 12.75
CA GLU A 30 -13.73 -7.47 13.16
C GLU A 30 -13.69 -8.54 14.26
N ALA A 31 -12.82 -9.55 14.15
CA ALA A 31 -12.66 -10.57 15.19
C ALA A 31 -12.19 -9.95 16.52
N PHE A 32 -11.24 -9.02 16.45
CA PHE A 32 -10.75 -8.26 17.59
C PHE A 32 -11.88 -7.45 18.26
N SER A 33 -12.64 -6.71 17.45
CA SER A 33 -13.76 -5.90 17.93
C SER A 33 -14.88 -6.75 18.54
N ARG A 34 -15.21 -7.87 17.90
CA ARG A 34 -16.19 -8.87 18.39
C ARG A 34 -15.78 -9.43 19.75
N ALA A 35 -14.52 -9.80 19.92
CA ALA A 35 -14.01 -10.32 21.18
C ALA A 35 -14.05 -9.27 22.32
N ARG A 36 -13.74 -8.00 22.02
CA ARG A 36 -13.88 -6.91 23.01
C ARG A 36 -15.33 -6.64 23.41
N ARG A 37 -16.28 -6.78 22.48
CA ARG A 37 -17.73 -6.67 22.78
C ARG A 37 -18.21 -7.84 23.64
N ALA A 38 -17.73 -9.05 23.37
CA ALA A 38 -18.11 -10.26 24.10
C ALA A 38 -17.53 -10.31 25.52
N VAL A 39 -16.30 -9.82 25.72
CA VAL A 39 -15.63 -9.77 27.02
C VAL A 39 -15.16 -8.34 27.32
N PRO A 40 -16.03 -7.49 27.91
CA PRO A 40 -15.67 -6.14 28.27
C PRO A 40 -14.43 -6.11 29.18
N GLY A 41 -13.42 -5.30 28.81
CA GLY A 41 -12.18 -5.15 29.59
C GLY A 41 -11.03 -6.08 29.18
N ILE A 42 -11.22 -6.99 28.22
CA ILE A 42 -10.10 -7.75 27.65
C ILE A 42 -9.13 -6.79 26.92
N GLN A 43 -7.86 -6.81 27.34
CA GLN A 43 -6.84 -5.91 26.80
C GLN A 43 -6.21 -6.46 25.50
N TYR A 44 -6.03 -7.78 25.41
CA TYR A 44 -5.37 -8.45 24.29
C TYR A 44 -6.22 -9.63 23.75
N PRO A 45 -7.34 -9.35 23.07
CA PRO A 45 -8.16 -10.40 22.44
C PRO A 45 -7.37 -11.34 21.52
N GLN A 46 -6.40 -10.79 20.79
CA GLN A 46 -5.57 -11.52 19.85
C GLN A 46 -4.59 -12.49 20.49
N SER A 47 -4.41 -12.44 21.82
CA SER A 47 -3.55 -13.38 22.56
C SER A 47 -4.29 -14.63 23.02
N GLN A 48 -5.58 -14.76 22.70
CA GLN A 48 -6.33 -15.98 23.00
C GLN A 48 -5.92 -17.10 22.04
N VAL A 49 -5.92 -18.33 22.56
CA VAL A 49 -5.70 -19.53 21.74
C VAL A 49 -6.76 -19.60 20.65
N ASP A 50 -6.35 -19.99 19.45
CA ASP A 50 -7.18 -20.13 18.27
C ASP A 50 -7.74 -18.81 17.72
N PHE A 51 -7.23 -17.64 18.16
CA PHE A 51 -7.70 -16.36 17.66
C PHE A 51 -7.45 -16.20 16.15
N PHE A 52 -6.21 -16.39 15.70
CA PHE A 52 -5.84 -16.17 14.30
C PHE A 52 -6.38 -17.29 13.39
N ARG A 53 -6.45 -18.53 13.89
CA ARG A 53 -6.95 -19.66 13.09
C ARG A 53 -8.45 -19.57 12.78
N ASN A 54 -9.19 -18.81 13.58
CA ASN A 54 -10.64 -18.67 13.50
C ASN A 54 -11.09 -17.33 12.92
N LEU A 55 -10.16 -16.54 12.35
CA LEU A 55 -10.54 -15.34 11.61
C LEU A 55 -11.44 -15.71 10.44
N ASP A 56 -12.52 -14.95 10.27
CA ASP A 56 -13.42 -15.10 9.13
C ASP A 56 -12.72 -14.55 7.88
N PRO A 57 -12.78 -15.22 6.71
CA PRO A 57 -12.16 -14.70 5.49
C PRO A 57 -12.82 -13.40 5.05
N ILE A 58 -12.03 -12.49 4.49
CA ILE A 58 -12.52 -11.26 3.86
C ILE A 58 -13.35 -11.60 2.63
N ALA A 59 -14.42 -10.84 2.40
CA ALA A 59 -15.34 -11.07 1.29
C ALA A 59 -14.61 -11.05 -0.06
N GLY A 60 -14.75 -12.13 -0.84
CA GLY A 60 -14.10 -12.29 -2.14
C GLY A 60 -12.62 -12.70 -2.09
N ALA A 61 -11.94 -12.56 -0.95
CA ALA A 61 -10.50 -12.75 -0.83
C ALA A 61 -10.03 -14.15 -1.27
N VAL A 62 -10.59 -15.20 -0.68
CA VAL A 62 -10.19 -16.60 -0.97
C VAL A 62 -10.38 -16.92 -2.45
N ARG A 63 -11.57 -16.65 -2.99
CA ARG A 63 -11.90 -16.86 -4.41
C ARG A 63 -10.93 -16.12 -5.33
N CYS A 64 -10.67 -14.84 -5.07
CA CYS A 64 -9.80 -14.03 -5.93
C CYS A 64 -8.34 -14.46 -5.87
N VAL A 65 -7.85 -14.87 -4.69
CA VAL A 65 -6.50 -15.42 -4.57
C VAL A 65 -6.37 -16.75 -5.32
N GLU A 66 -7.37 -17.63 -5.22
CA GLU A 66 -7.43 -18.87 -6.01
C GLU A 66 -7.44 -18.58 -7.51
N GLU A 67 -8.22 -17.60 -7.96
CA GLU A 67 -8.28 -17.15 -9.35
C GLU A 67 -6.90 -16.69 -9.85
N LEU A 68 -6.16 -15.89 -9.07
CA LEU A 68 -4.79 -15.48 -9.42
C LEU A 68 -3.81 -16.67 -9.50
N ILE A 69 -3.97 -17.67 -8.63
CA ILE A 69 -3.16 -18.90 -8.65
C ILE A 69 -3.48 -19.72 -9.90
N GLU A 70 -4.76 -19.90 -10.23
CA GLU A 70 -5.22 -20.63 -11.42
C GLU A 70 -4.80 -19.94 -12.72
N GLU A 71 -4.76 -18.61 -12.72
CA GLU A 71 -4.17 -17.81 -13.80
C GLU A 71 -2.65 -18.00 -13.91
N GLY A 72 -2.01 -18.69 -12.96
CA GLY A 72 -0.60 -19.05 -13.00
C GLY A 72 0.35 -18.00 -12.45
N HIS A 73 -0.15 -17.03 -11.68
CA HIS A 73 0.71 -16.12 -10.91
C HIS A 73 1.42 -16.89 -9.78
N ASP A 74 2.64 -16.46 -9.43
CA ASP A 74 3.39 -17.02 -8.31
C ASP A 74 2.98 -16.30 -7.02
N VAL A 75 1.90 -16.78 -6.39
CA VAL A 75 1.32 -16.15 -5.20
C VAL A 75 1.99 -16.66 -3.91
N TRP A 76 2.37 -15.73 -3.05
CA TRP A 76 2.93 -15.98 -1.72
C TRP A 76 2.14 -15.21 -0.67
N PHE A 77 1.94 -15.79 0.51
CA PHE A 77 1.34 -15.12 1.65
C PHE A 77 2.42 -14.47 2.51
N LEU A 78 2.45 -13.14 2.58
CA LEU A 78 3.44 -12.36 3.31
C LEU A 78 2.80 -11.65 4.50
N THR A 79 3.03 -12.16 5.71
CA THR A 79 2.40 -11.64 6.94
C THR A 79 3.43 -11.18 7.97
N ALA A 80 3.11 -10.13 8.71
CA ALA A 80 3.89 -9.71 9.87
C ALA A 80 3.55 -10.59 11.09
N PRO A 81 4.55 -11.02 11.88
CA PRO A 81 4.29 -11.72 13.13
C PRO A 81 3.85 -10.78 14.24
N SER A 82 2.98 -11.26 15.14
CA SER A 82 2.77 -10.61 16.42
C SER A 82 3.92 -10.98 17.38
N VAL A 83 4.94 -10.13 17.48
CA VAL A 83 6.16 -10.40 18.28
C VAL A 83 5.85 -10.79 19.74
N TYR A 84 4.76 -10.25 20.31
CA TYR A 84 4.33 -10.53 21.68
C TYR A 84 3.40 -11.76 21.81
N ASN A 85 2.92 -12.32 20.69
CA ASN A 85 2.09 -13.52 20.69
C ASN A 85 2.64 -14.56 19.69
N PRO A 86 3.51 -15.48 20.15
CA PRO A 86 4.04 -16.55 19.31
C PRO A 86 2.98 -17.48 18.70
N LEU A 87 1.79 -17.59 19.31
CA LEU A 87 0.71 -18.41 18.76
C LEU A 87 0.29 -17.92 17.36
N SER A 88 0.42 -16.63 17.08
CA SER A 88 0.05 -16.06 15.77
C SER A 88 0.78 -16.75 14.63
N TYR A 89 2.00 -17.25 14.85
CA TYR A 89 2.88 -17.78 13.81
C TYR A 89 2.31 -19.10 13.30
N MET A 90 2.03 -20.01 14.23
CA MET A 90 1.44 -21.31 13.94
C MET A 90 0.00 -21.16 13.44
N GLU A 91 -0.80 -20.34 14.11
CA GLU A 91 -2.23 -20.22 13.80
C GLU A 91 -2.48 -19.60 12.43
N LYS A 92 -1.68 -18.62 12.00
CA LYS A 92 -1.71 -18.08 10.62
C LYS A 92 -1.41 -19.16 9.60
N ARG A 93 -0.42 -20.03 9.88
CA ARG A 93 -0.13 -21.18 9.01
C ARG A 93 -1.32 -22.12 8.91
N ILE A 94 -1.93 -22.47 10.04
CA ILE A 94 -3.14 -23.32 10.08
C ILE A 94 -4.30 -22.67 9.31
N TRP A 95 -4.44 -21.34 9.39
CA TRP A 95 -5.45 -20.61 8.64
C TRP A 95 -5.24 -20.74 7.12
N ILE A 96 -4.00 -20.59 6.64
CA ILE A 96 -3.68 -20.80 5.21
C ILE A 96 -3.98 -22.24 4.78
N GLU A 97 -3.64 -23.25 5.58
CA GLU A 97 -4.00 -24.65 5.26
C GLU A 97 -5.51 -24.82 5.14
N LYS A 98 -6.28 -24.25 6.08
CA LYS A 98 -7.74 -24.36 6.12
C LYS A 98 -8.40 -23.79 4.86
N HIS A 99 -7.87 -22.70 4.31
CA HIS A 99 -8.49 -21.97 3.21
C HIS A 99 -7.91 -22.26 1.83
N PHE A 100 -6.61 -22.57 1.73
CA PHE A 100 -5.91 -22.76 0.46
C PHE A 100 -5.21 -24.12 0.34
N GLY A 101 -5.35 -24.98 1.36
CA GLY A 101 -4.74 -26.29 1.41
C GLY A 101 -3.28 -26.28 1.90
N LEU A 102 -2.83 -27.45 2.37
CA LEU A 102 -1.52 -27.62 3.01
C LEU A 102 -0.34 -27.20 2.11
N ASN A 103 -0.44 -27.41 0.79
CA ASN A 103 0.64 -27.04 -0.13
C ASN A 103 0.92 -25.54 -0.13
N MET A 104 -0.10 -24.71 0.10
CA MET A 104 0.06 -23.26 0.16
C MET A 104 0.75 -22.80 1.45
N ALA A 105 0.85 -23.65 2.48
CA ALA A 105 1.68 -23.34 3.64
C ALA A 105 3.17 -23.22 3.28
N HIS A 106 3.64 -23.87 2.20
CA HIS A 106 5.02 -23.69 1.70
C HIS A 106 5.23 -22.35 1.00
N LYS A 107 4.15 -21.63 0.69
CA LYS A 107 4.16 -20.31 0.07
C LYS A 107 3.94 -19.18 1.09
N MET A 108 4.16 -19.47 2.38
CA MET A 108 4.08 -18.47 3.44
C MET A 108 5.45 -17.88 3.77
N ILE A 109 5.47 -16.57 3.98
CA ILE A 109 6.61 -15.80 4.45
C ILE A 109 6.15 -15.01 5.67
N ILE A 110 6.84 -15.20 6.80
CA ILE A 110 6.64 -14.40 8.01
C ILE A 110 7.78 -13.40 8.09
N ALA A 111 7.49 -12.11 7.91
CA ALA A 111 8.47 -11.05 7.98
C ALA A 111 7.87 -9.79 8.59
N TYR A 112 8.55 -9.22 9.57
CA TYR A 112 8.11 -7.97 10.21
C TYR A 112 8.28 -6.76 9.28
N ASN A 113 9.36 -6.72 8.50
CA ASN A 113 9.60 -5.69 7.50
C ASN A 113 9.47 -6.29 6.09
N LYS A 114 8.40 -5.92 5.39
CA LYS A 114 8.00 -6.42 4.07
C LYS A 114 8.80 -5.79 2.93
N SER A 115 9.44 -4.63 3.14
CA SER A 115 10.29 -4.01 2.11
C SER A 115 11.51 -4.86 1.73
N MET A 116 11.89 -5.78 2.63
CA MET A 116 12.99 -6.72 2.43
C MET A 116 12.64 -7.87 1.49
N ILE A 117 11.35 -8.10 1.23
CA ILE A 117 10.88 -9.22 0.40
C ILE A 117 10.78 -8.77 -1.05
N GLU A 118 11.24 -9.61 -1.97
CA GLU A 118 11.18 -9.32 -3.40
C GLU A 118 9.92 -9.91 -4.03
N GLY A 119 9.13 -9.04 -4.67
CA GLY A 119 7.94 -9.39 -5.43
C GLY A 119 7.60 -8.30 -6.45
N ASP A 120 6.79 -8.66 -7.44
CA ASP A 120 6.31 -7.71 -8.45
C ASP A 120 5.16 -6.86 -7.88
N VAL A 121 4.28 -7.51 -7.10
CA VAL A 121 3.11 -6.89 -6.48
C VAL A 121 3.02 -7.28 -5.01
N LEU A 122 2.66 -6.33 -4.15
CA LEU A 122 2.24 -6.54 -2.76
C LEU A 122 0.77 -6.10 -2.62
N ILE A 123 -0.11 -6.96 -2.14
CA ILE A 123 -1.49 -6.66 -1.78
C ILE A 123 -1.57 -6.66 -0.25
N ASP A 124 -1.85 -5.51 0.34
CA ASP A 124 -1.73 -5.28 1.79
C ASP A 124 -2.51 -4.04 2.21
N ASP A 125 -3.24 -4.05 3.32
CA ASP A 125 -3.99 -2.90 3.84
C ASP A 125 -3.13 -1.92 4.67
N GLY A 126 -2.04 -2.43 5.27
CA GLY A 126 -1.23 -1.77 6.27
C GLY A 126 -0.16 -0.83 5.73
N THR A 127 0.38 0.03 6.60
CA THR A 127 1.40 1.05 6.26
C THR A 127 2.65 0.99 7.14
N VAL A 128 2.69 0.09 8.13
CA VAL A 128 3.62 0.15 9.26
C VAL A 128 4.72 -0.93 9.22
N HIS A 129 4.68 -1.82 8.24
CA HIS A 129 5.57 -2.97 8.11
C HIS A 129 6.40 -2.91 6.83
N GLY A 130 6.74 -1.72 6.34
CA GLY A 130 7.60 -1.54 5.18
C GLY A 130 6.90 -1.58 3.82
N GLN A 131 5.57 -1.44 3.79
CA GLN A 131 4.81 -1.42 2.54
C GLN A 131 5.17 -0.21 1.66
N CYS A 132 5.40 0.95 2.27
CA CYS A 132 5.78 2.19 1.59
C CYS A 132 7.14 2.09 0.86
N GLU A 133 8.05 1.28 1.41
CA GLU A 133 9.41 1.05 0.89
C GLU A 133 9.49 -0.22 0.02
N PHE A 134 8.37 -0.90 -0.22
CA PHE A 134 8.33 -2.09 -1.06
C PHE A 134 8.77 -1.75 -2.49
N ARG A 135 9.72 -2.53 -3.03
CA ARG A 135 10.35 -2.22 -4.33
C ARG A 135 9.46 -2.51 -5.54
N GLY A 136 8.47 -3.39 -5.38
CA GLY A 136 7.46 -3.68 -6.39
C GLY A 136 6.30 -2.70 -6.34
N ILE A 137 5.16 -3.09 -6.90
CA ILE A 137 3.91 -2.31 -6.86
C ILE A 137 3.15 -2.69 -5.60
N TRP A 138 2.84 -1.72 -4.74
CA TRP A 138 1.95 -1.94 -3.60
C TRP A 138 0.51 -1.52 -3.95
N LEU A 139 -0.40 -2.48 -3.89
CA LEU A 139 -1.84 -2.30 -4.03
C LEU A 139 -2.49 -2.31 -2.64
N ARG A 140 -2.92 -1.13 -2.18
CA ARG A 140 -3.45 -0.96 -0.82
C ARG A 140 -4.91 -1.37 -0.71
N TYR A 141 -5.18 -2.55 -0.15
CA TYR A 141 -6.54 -3.02 0.10
C TYR A 141 -7.27 -2.10 1.09
N GLY A 142 -8.57 -1.87 0.87
CA GLY A 142 -9.40 -0.98 1.68
C GLY A 142 -9.20 0.52 1.39
N SER A 143 -8.33 0.88 0.44
CA SER A 143 -8.21 2.25 -0.06
C SER A 143 -9.37 2.64 -0.99
N SER A 144 -9.52 3.94 -1.31
CA SER A 144 -10.53 4.43 -2.26
C SER A 144 -10.42 3.82 -3.65
N SER A 145 -9.22 3.37 -4.04
CA SER A 145 -8.95 2.78 -5.35
C SER A 145 -9.15 1.26 -5.36
N TYR A 146 -9.02 0.61 -4.21
CA TYR A 146 -9.03 -0.86 -4.07
C TYR A 146 -9.85 -1.28 -2.86
N GLY A 147 -11.15 -0.97 -2.86
CA GLY A 147 -12.08 -1.31 -1.79
C GLY A 147 -12.53 -2.76 -1.81
N SER A 148 -12.29 -3.48 -2.91
CA SER A 148 -12.69 -4.88 -3.09
C SER A 148 -11.62 -5.74 -3.74
N TRP A 149 -11.70 -7.05 -3.53
CA TRP A 149 -10.81 -8.02 -4.17
C TRP A 149 -10.99 -8.09 -5.69
N ASP A 150 -12.20 -7.82 -6.20
CA ASP A 150 -12.46 -7.73 -7.65
C ASP A 150 -11.74 -6.54 -8.31
N GLU A 151 -11.56 -5.43 -7.60
CA GLU A 151 -10.74 -4.31 -8.06
C GLU A 151 -9.26 -4.66 -8.11
N LEU A 152 -8.75 -5.33 -7.06
CA LEU A 152 -7.36 -5.79 -7.00
C LEU A 152 -7.03 -6.76 -8.14
N VAL A 153 -7.88 -7.75 -8.40
CA VAL A 153 -7.65 -8.72 -9.48
C VAL A 153 -7.64 -8.02 -10.84
N ARG A 154 -8.54 -7.04 -11.07
CA ARG A 154 -8.52 -6.24 -12.31
C ARG A 154 -7.21 -5.49 -12.48
N GLU A 155 -6.69 -4.90 -11.41
CA GLU A 155 -5.42 -4.19 -11.43
C GLU A 155 -4.23 -5.12 -11.69
N VAL A 156 -4.18 -6.27 -11.02
CA VAL A 156 -3.13 -7.29 -11.24
C VAL A 156 -3.10 -7.75 -12.70
N ARG A 157 -4.28 -7.97 -13.30
CA ARG A 157 -4.40 -8.33 -14.72
C ARG A 157 -3.89 -7.20 -15.63
N ALA A 158 -4.18 -5.94 -15.32
CA ALA A 158 -3.67 -4.79 -16.07
C ALA A 158 -2.13 -4.72 -16.01
N ILE A 159 -1.54 -4.86 -14.81
CA ILE A 159 -0.09 -4.91 -14.60
C ILE A 159 0.54 -6.05 -15.41
N SER A 160 -0.10 -7.21 -15.42
CA SER A 160 0.33 -8.39 -16.17
C SER A 160 0.35 -8.17 -17.69
N VAL A 161 -0.59 -7.41 -18.25
CA VAL A 161 -0.60 -7.07 -19.68
C VAL A 161 0.53 -6.09 -20.02
N GLU A 162 0.72 -5.03 -19.23
CA GLU A 162 1.76 -4.03 -19.48
C GLU A 162 3.19 -4.62 -19.43
N GLY A 163 3.41 -5.62 -18.58
CA GLY A 163 4.71 -6.32 -18.50
C GLY A 163 5.10 -7.03 -19.81
N VAL A 164 4.10 -7.49 -20.57
CA VAL A 164 4.27 -8.22 -21.84
C VAL A 164 4.66 -7.27 -22.95
N GLU A 165 3.97 -6.13 -23.04
CA GLU A 165 4.26 -5.09 -24.05
C GLU A 165 5.71 -4.61 -23.93
N ARG A 166 6.18 -4.37 -22.70
CA ARG A 166 7.57 -3.97 -22.42
C ARG A 166 8.61 -5.02 -22.81
N SER A 167 8.32 -6.30 -22.54
CA SER A 167 9.22 -7.41 -22.85
C SER A 167 9.32 -7.66 -24.36
N SER A 168 8.27 -7.30 -25.13
CA SER A 168 8.22 -7.45 -26.58
C SER A 168 8.94 -6.33 -27.34
N SER A 169 9.02 -5.12 -26.77
CA SER A 169 9.80 -4.02 -27.32
C SER A 169 11.29 -4.15 -26.94
N HIS A 170 12.19 -4.30 -27.92
CA HIS A 170 13.65 -4.31 -27.73
C HIS A 170 14.20 -2.93 -27.29
N ALA A 171 13.78 -2.41 -26.15
CA ALA A 171 14.30 -1.17 -25.58
C ALA A 171 15.45 -1.47 -24.61
N LYS A 172 16.68 -1.31 -25.11
CA LYS A 172 17.89 -1.12 -24.31
C LYS A 172 17.64 -0.09 -23.20
N ARG A 173 18.07 -0.42 -21.96
CA ARG A 173 18.32 0.49 -20.81
C ARG A 173 17.81 1.92 -21.02
N ALA A 174 16.56 2.17 -20.67
CA ALA A 174 16.09 3.51 -20.38
C ALA A 174 15.97 3.62 -18.86
N HIS A 175 16.58 4.67 -18.32
CA HIS A 175 16.40 5.13 -16.96
C HIS A 175 14.91 5.07 -16.61
N ASP A 176 14.63 4.41 -15.49
CA ASP A 176 13.35 4.27 -14.82
C ASP A 176 12.48 5.53 -14.96
N THR A 177 11.51 5.46 -15.86
CA THR A 177 10.54 6.53 -16.18
C THR A 177 9.10 6.05 -16.00
N LYS A 178 8.89 4.90 -15.34
CA LYS A 178 7.55 4.53 -14.89
C LYS A 178 7.31 5.24 -13.57
N ARG A 179 6.19 5.97 -13.46
CA ARG A 179 5.70 6.53 -12.20
C ARG A 179 5.73 5.45 -11.14
N ARG A 180 6.75 5.47 -10.29
CA ARG A 180 6.74 4.73 -9.04
C ARG A 180 5.73 5.47 -8.16
N PHE A 181 5.03 4.75 -7.29
CA PHE A 181 4.14 5.37 -6.33
C PHE A 181 4.71 5.14 -4.94
N ALA A 182 4.75 6.20 -4.12
CA ALA A 182 5.05 6.12 -2.69
C ALA A 182 3.74 6.18 -1.93
N CYS A 183 3.80 6.12 -0.60
CA CYS A 183 2.63 6.35 0.21
C CYS A 183 2.80 7.56 1.11
N CYS A 184 1.72 8.36 1.14
CA CYS A 184 1.61 9.51 2.00
C CYS A 184 1.88 9.08 3.44
N PRO A 185 2.85 9.70 4.14
CA PRO A 185 3.23 9.28 5.49
C PRO A 185 2.14 9.55 6.54
N PHE A 186 1.11 10.33 6.21
CA PHE A 186 0.02 10.76 7.09
C PHE A 186 -1.25 9.89 6.95
N CYS A 187 -1.63 9.54 5.73
CA CYS A 187 -2.88 8.79 5.47
C CYS A 187 -2.67 7.49 4.68
N GLY A 188 -1.46 7.26 4.17
CA GLY A 188 -1.11 6.11 3.33
C GLY A 188 -1.76 6.13 1.94
N ALA A 189 -2.29 7.27 1.48
CA ALA A 189 -2.74 7.42 0.09
C ALA A 189 -1.55 7.24 -0.86
N SER A 190 -1.82 6.68 -2.05
CA SER A 190 -0.82 6.57 -3.11
C SER A 190 -0.44 7.97 -3.61
N VAL A 191 0.86 8.25 -3.67
CA VAL A 191 1.43 9.51 -4.19
C VAL A 191 2.48 9.19 -5.25
N GLU A 192 2.76 10.10 -6.16
CA GLU A 192 3.86 9.94 -7.11
C GLU A 192 5.19 9.82 -6.33
N PHE A 193 5.97 8.78 -6.60
CA PHE A 193 7.24 8.51 -5.93
C PHE A 193 8.34 9.36 -6.55
N TRP A 194 8.97 10.13 -5.69
CA TRP A 194 10.18 10.88 -6.00
C TRP A 194 11.30 10.28 -5.16
N SER A 195 12.36 9.78 -5.79
CA SER A 195 13.48 9.17 -5.06
C SER A 195 14.17 10.14 -4.10
N ALA A 196 14.10 11.45 -4.38
CA ALA A 196 14.58 12.51 -3.49
C ALA A 196 13.63 12.80 -2.32
N PHE A 197 12.35 12.43 -2.43
CA PHE A 197 11.27 12.76 -1.50
C PHE A 197 10.35 11.53 -1.22
N PRO A 198 10.88 10.46 -0.60
CA PRO A 198 10.12 9.23 -0.39
C PRO A 198 8.94 9.38 0.58
N PHE A 199 8.92 10.44 1.40
CA PHE A 199 7.89 10.71 2.42
C PHE A 199 6.99 11.90 2.03
N THR A 200 6.56 11.93 0.78
CA THR A 200 5.71 12.99 0.22
C THR A 200 4.27 12.86 0.73
N ALA A 201 3.71 13.93 1.28
CA ALA A 201 2.29 14.03 1.61
C ALA A 201 1.44 14.03 0.33
N CYS A 202 0.27 13.38 0.36
CA CYS A 202 -0.73 13.58 -0.67
C CYS A 202 -1.34 14.98 -0.56
N GLU A 203 -1.99 15.44 -1.63
CA GLU A 203 -2.62 16.77 -1.72
C GLU A 203 -3.53 17.06 -0.51
N SER A 204 -4.46 16.16 -0.18
CA SER A 204 -5.36 16.32 0.97
C SER A 204 -4.68 16.33 2.35
N CYS A 205 -3.47 15.78 2.47
CA CYS A 205 -2.68 15.88 3.69
C CYS A 205 -1.85 17.16 3.72
N ALA A 206 -1.36 17.62 2.57
CA ALA A 206 -0.68 18.90 2.45
C ALA A 206 -1.62 20.09 2.76
N GLU A 207 -2.92 20.00 2.43
CA GLU A 207 -3.94 21.00 2.80
C GLU A 207 -4.11 21.19 4.32
N ARG A 208 -3.62 20.26 5.15
CA ARG A 208 -3.62 20.39 6.62
C ARG A 208 -2.36 21.03 7.18
N ALA A 209 -1.48 21.55 6.31
CA ALA A 209 -0.26 22.19 6.73
C ALA A 209 -0.54 23.44 7.58
N THR A 210 0.25 23.59 8.64
CA THR A 210 0.18 24.70 9.59
C THR A 210 1.56 25.25 9.93
N ASP A 211 1.62 26.46 10.45
CA ASP A 211 2.82 26.96 11.15
C ASP A 211 2.98 26.30 12.53
N GLU A 212 4.04 26.66 13.25
CA GLU A 212 4.33 26.16 14.60
C GLU A 212 3.24 26.46 15.65
N ASN A 213 2.34 27.41 15.37
CA ASN A 213 1.24 27.82 16.23
C ASN A 213 -0.11 27.21 15.80
N GLY A 214 -0.12 26.38 14.75
CA GLY A 214 -1.34 25.75 14.22
C GLY A 214 -2.15 26.62 13.26
N ARG A 215 -1.59 27.73 12.76
CA ARG A 215 -2.26 28.56 11.74
C ARG A 215 -2.05 27.95 10.35
N SER A 216 -3.12 27.80 9.58
CA SER A 216 -3.08 27.16 8.26
C SER A 216 -2.19 27.89 7.25
N VAL A 217 -1.38 27.12 6.53
CA VAL A 217 -0.45 27.58 5.51
C VAL A 217 -0.59 26.73 4.26
N ASP A 218 -0.68 27.36 3.09
CA ASP A 218 -0.65 26.70 1.79
C ASP A 218 0.65 27.05 1.04
N TYR A 219 1.15 26.10 0.26
CA TYR A 219 2.34 26.29 -0.57
C TYR A 219 2.00 26.24 -2.05
N TYR A 220 2.60 27.16 -2.80
CA TYR A 220 2.36 27.32 -4.23
C TYR A 220 3.67 27.48 -4.98
N ASN A 221 3.66 27.01 -6.23
CA ASN A 221 4.74 27.29 -7.16
C ASN A 221 4.54 28.67 -7.80
N THR A 222 5.56 29.53 -7.72
CA THR A 222 5.48 30.90 -8.21
C THR A 222 5.79 31.02 -9.70
N HIS A 223 6.56 30.09 -10.28
CA HIS A 223 6.91 30.09 -11.70
C HIS A 223 7.01 28.68 -12.30
N ILE A 224 6.80 28.58 -13.62
CA ILE A 224 6.97 27.34 -14.41
C ILE A 224 8.41 26.82 -14.35
N SER A 225 9.40 27.71 -14.21
CA SER A 225 10.83 27.36 -14.09
C SER A 225 11.27 27.05 -12.66
N GLY A 226 10.35 27.14 -11.69
CA GLY A 226 10.58 26.89 -10.28
C GLY A 226 10.47 28.13 -9.39
N GLY A 227 10.32 27.89 -8.08
CA GLY A 227 10.06 28.89 -7.05
C GLY A 227 8.89 28.45 -6.19
N LEU A 228 9.06 28.53 -4.86
CA LEU A 228 8.10 28.09 -3.85
C LEU A 228 7.74 29.26 -2.93
N GLU A 229 6.47 29.47 -2.67
CA GLU A 229 5.98 30.48 -1.73
C GLU A 229 4.90 29.90 -0.83
N GLY A 230 5.09 30.05 0.48
CA GLY A 230 4.05 29.78 1.47
C GLY A 230 3.17 31.00 1.68
N ARG A 231 1.87 30.78 1.91
CA ARG A 231 0.92 31.84 2.29
C ARG A 231 -0.02 31.34 3.36
N TYR A 232 -0.38 32.20 4.31
CA TYR A 232 -1.43 31.86 5.26
C TYR A 232 -2.78 31.76 4.55
N SER A 233 -3.49 30.66 4.76
CA SER A 233 -4.75 30.35 4.04
C SER A 233 -5.88 31.35 4.33
N ASP A 234 -5.80 32.04 5.46
CA ASP A 234 -6.83 32.99 5.93
C ASP A 234 -6.64 34.41 5.39
N THR A 235 -5.40 34.92 5.34
CA THR A 235 -5.09 36.31 4.99
C THR A 235 -4.35 36.48 3.67
N ASN A 236 -3.84 35.38 3.11
CA ASN A 236 -2.94 35.38 1.95
C ASN A 236 -1.61 36.13 2.19
N GLU A 237 -1.28 36.43 3.46
CA GLU A 237 0.00 37.00 3.87
C GLU A 237 1.13 36.00 3.58
N VAL A 238 2.30 36.52 3.20
CA VAL A 238 3.46 35.68 2.88
C VAL A 238 3.93 34.96 4.13
N TYR A 239 4.04 33.63 4.04
CA TYR A 239 4.70 32.78 4.99
C TYR A 239 6.09 32.45 4.46
N SER A 240 7.13 33.00 5.10
CA SER A 240 8.49 32.99 4.58
C SER A 240 9.27 31.70 4.84
N ALA A 241 8.71 30.77 5.63
CA ALA A 241 9.38 29.52 5.96
C ALA A 241 9.04 28.42 4.95
N ASP A 242 10.04 27.61 4.66
CA ASP A 242 9.94 26.40 3.84
C ASP A 242 9.50 25.17 4.64
N TYR A 243 9.30 25.31 5.96
CA TYR A 243 8.79 24.25 6.84
C TYR A 243 7.36 24.52 7.33
N CYS A 244 6.62 23.45 7.53
CA CYS A 244 5.27 23.44 8.09
C CYS A 244 5.04 22.20 8.96
N PHE A 245 3.86 22.12 9.58
CA PHE A 245 3.45 21.00 10.41
C PHE A 245 2.17 20.39 9.86
N ILE A 246 2.19 19.07 9.62
CA ILE A 246 1.01 18.28 9.26
C ILE A 246 0.76 17.31 10.41
N ASP A 247 -0.42 17.42 11.02
CA ASP A 247 -0.81 16.62 12.21
C ASP A 247 0.27 16.66 13.32
N GLY A 248 0.91 17.81 13.51
CA GLY A 248 1.98 18.02 14.49
C GLY A 248 3.38 17.51 14.09
N THR A 249 3.52 16.95 12.88
CA THR A 249 4.81 16.46 12.36
C THR A 249 5.44 17.50 11.46
N GLU A 250 6.71 17.84 11.71
CA GLU A 250 7.47 18.77 10.89
C GLU A 250 7.66 18.24 9.46
N CYS A 251 7.39 19.10 8.49
CA CYS A 251 7.47 18.85 7.06
C CYS A 251 8.22 20.00 6.39
N VAL A 252 8.87 19.72 5.26
CA VAL A 252 9.46 20.75 4.39
C VAL A 252 8.68 20.76 3.08
N ALA A 253 8.22 21.94 2.69
CA ALA A 253 7.64 22.17 1.38
C ALA A 253 8.76 22.26 0.33
N VAL A 254 8.60 21.53 -0.76
CA VAL A 254 9.58 21.49 -1.84
C VAL A 254 8.91 21.73 -3.19
N ASP A 255 9.62 22.46 -4.04
CA ASP A 255 9.29 22.61 -5.45
C ASP A 255 9.81 21.40 -6.22
N THR A 256 8.92 20.71 -6.94
CA THR A 256 9.24 19.48 -7.69
C THR A 256 10.10 19.73 -8.95
N ARG A 257 10.46 20.97 -9.29
CA ARG A 257 11.07 21.40 -10.57
C ARG A 257 10.14 21.09 -11.76
N LEU A 258 10.23 21.89 -12.82
CA LEU A 258 9.37 21.82 -14.02
C LEU A 258 7.88 22.14 -13.79
N GLY A 259 7.54 22.97 -12.81
CA GLY A 259 6.18 23.50 -12.66
C GLY A 259 5.12 22.49 -12.17
N GLY A 260 5.54 21.41 -11.50
CA GLY A 260 4.63 20.52 -10.77
C GLY A 260 4.01 21.19 -9.53
N PRO A 261 3.09 20.54 -8.81
CA PRO A 261 2.54 21.10 -7.56
C PRO A 261 3.62 21.15 -6.47
N ALA A 262 3.54 22.15 -5.60
CA ALA A 262 4.32 22.14 -4.36
C ALA A 262 3.92 20.94 -3.52
N ILE A 263 4.89 20.21 -2.95
CA ILE A 263 4.63 19.04 -2.12
C ILE A 263 5.24 19.22 -0.72
N CYS A 264 4.57 18.71 0.30
CA CYS A 264 5.10 18.67 1.67
C CYS A 264 5.77 17.32 1.93
N VAL A 265 7.00 17.33 2.42
CA VAL A 265 7.79 16.12 2.70
C VAL A 265 8.04 16.03 4.20
N CYS A 266 7.63 14.91 4.80
CA CYS A 266 7.82 14.68 6.23
C CYS A 266 9.32 14.61 6.59
N VAL A 267 9.74 15.42 7.57
CA VAL A 267 11.09 15.38 8.13
C VAL A 267 11.06 14.43 9.32
N GLY A 268 11.54 13.18 9.17
CA GLY A 268 11.78 12.33 10.34
C GLY A 268 11.34 10.86 10.33
N LYS A 269 11.23 10.17 9.19
CA LYS A 269 11.13 8.68 9.17
C LYS A 269 12.46 7.98 8.86
N HIS A 270 13.54 8.44 9.49
CA HIS A 270 14.77 7.65 9.63
C HIS A 270 14.96 7.28 11.10
N ALA A 271 14.20 6.28 11.56
CA ALA A 271 14.50 5.48 12.74
C ALA A 271 13.76 4.14 12.65
#